data_AF-T1GNR3-F1
#
_entry.id   AF-T1GNR3-F1
#
_cell.length_a   1.000
_cell.length_b   1.000
_cell.length_c   1.000
_cell.angle_alpha   90.00
_cell.angle_beta   90.00
_cell.angle_gamma   90.00
#
_symmetry.space_group_name_H-M   'P 1'
#
loop_
_entity.id
_entity.type
_entity.pdbx_description
1 polymer ?
#
loop_
_entity_poly.entity_id
_entity_poly.type
_entity_poly.pdbx_seq_one_letter_code
_entity_poly.pdbx_strand_id
1 'polypeptide(L)'
;MSEDEISIPTTAQYRTVPLRPTNVTIDRDTITSNSFKVVWESPKGVSEFDKYQVSLSTSRRQSTVGRTNEPKASLEFRDNLEPGKTYSIVVKTVSGKVTSWPATDQDNTSLILAFTIPLAIILVLVATFILFKKRRISSGCRKTVKDSNGNDNMSLPDSDIIQNRPVLIKNFAEHYMLMSADSDFRFSEVFEELKHVGRDQPCTFADLPCNRPKNRFTNILPYDHSRFKLQPVDDEEGSDYINANYVPGHNSPREFIVTQGPLHSTRDDFWRMCWESNSRAIVMLTRCFEKGREKCDHYWPHDTMPVFYGDIKVQILNESLYSDWNTTEFLLCRLDNDRIPTRETF
;
A
#
# COMPACT_ATOMS: atom_id res chain seq x y z
N MET A 1 51.02 -5.36 8.21
CA MET A 1 50.45 -4.10 7.68
C MET A 1 49.41 -4.53 6.67
N SER A 2 48.13 -4.44 7.01
CA SER A 2 47.02 -4.65 6.07
C SER A 2 46.78 -3.34 5.33
N GLU A 3 46.82 -3.38 4.00
CA GLU A 3 46.49 -2.21 3.18
C GLU A 3 44.98 -1.96 3.19
N ASP A 4 44.58 -0.69 3.31
CA ASP A 4 43.19 -0.27 3.24
C ASP A 4 42.71 -0.31 1.79
N GLU A 5 41.90 -1.32 1.45
CA GLU A 5 41.17 -1.38 0.18
C GLU A 5 39.98 -0.41 0.22
N ILE A 6 40.17 0.79 -0.34
CA ILE A 6 39.09 1.76 -0.53
C ILE A 6 38.38 1.45 -1.85
N SER A 7 37.08 1.14 -1.80
CA SER A 7 36.27 0.89 -2.99
C SER A 7 36.20 2.13 -3.89
N ILE A 8 36.27 1.91 -5.20
CA ILE A 8 36.15 2.95 -6.24
C ILE A 8 34.84 3.76 -6.06
N PRO A 9 34.85 5.10 -6.13
CA PRO A 9 33.66 5.91 -5.97
C PRO A 9 32.57 5.54 -6.98
N THR A 10 31.39 5.17 -6.48
CA THR A 10 30.21 4.93 -7.31
C THR A 10 29.63 6.28 -7.73
N THR A 11 29.78 6.64 -9.01
CA THR A 11 29.16 7.84 -9.55
C THR A 11 27.69 7.55 -9.84
N ALA A 12 26.78 8.16 -9.07
CA ALA A 12 25.35 8.08 -9.36
C ALA A 12 25.03 8.86 -10.64
N GLN A 13 24.71 8.16 -11.74
CA GLN A 13 24.15 8.78 -12.93
C GLN A 13 22.66 9.04 -12.71
N TYR A 14 22.31 10.27 -12.35
CA TYR A 14 20.93 10.72 -12.27
C TYR A 14 20.39 10.93 -13.69
N ARG A 15 19.51 10.03 -14.16
CA ARG A 15 18.78 10.21 -15.42
C ARG A 15 17.30 10.44 -15.12
N THR A 16 16.71 11.42 -15.80
CA THR A 16 15.28 11.76 -15.66
C THR A 16 14.41 10.83 -16.51
N VAL A 17 13.14 10.68 -16.12
CA VAL A 17 12.15 9.96 -16.92
C VAL A 17 11.96 10.67 -18.27
N PRO A 18 12.18 10.01 -19.42
CA PRO A 18 12.00 10.66 -20.71
C PRO A 18 10.51 10.90 -21.02
N LEU A 19 10.23 11.92 -21.82
CA LEU A 19 8.87 12.22 -22.27
C LEU A 19 8.35 11.12 -23.20
N ARG A 20 7.03 10.87 -23.15
CA ARG A 20 6.38 9.84 -23.98
C ARG A 20 6.34 10.25 -25.47
N PRO A 21 6.39 9.28 -26.40
CA PRO A 21 6.13 9.54 -27.82
C PRO A 21 4.74 10.12 -28.04
N THR A 22 4.54 10.79 -29.17
CA THR A 22 3.24 11.37 -29.54
C THR A 22 2.75 10.80 -30.88
N ASN A 23 1.47 10.94 -31.16
CA ASN A 23 0.87 10.58 -32.45
C ASN A 23 1.15 9.13 -32.89
N VAL A 24 1.00 8.17 -31.96
CA VAL A 24 1.17 6.74 -32.26
C VAL A 24 -0.01 6.30 -33.12
N THR A 25 0.27 5.94 -34.36
CA THR A 25 -0.74 5.58 -35.36
C THR A 25 -0.29 4.36 -36.16
N ILE A 26 -1.23 3.72 -36.84
CA ILE A 26 -0.94 2.64 -37.77
C ILE A 26 -1.01 3.20 -39.18
N ASP A 27 0.02 2.93 -39.98
CA ASP A 27 0.08 3.33 -41.39
C ASP A 27 -0.87 2.44 -42.20
N ARG A 28 -2.06 2.98 -42.49
CA ARG A 28 -3.18 2.24 -43.10
C ARG A 28 -2.85 1.71 -44.50
N ASP A 29 -1.95 2.36 -45.22
CA ASP A 29 -1.58 1.98 -46.59
C ASP A 29 -0.65 0.77 -46.64
N THR A 30 -0.08 0.38 -45.49
CA THR A 30 0.86 -0.73 -45.35
C THR A 30 0.28 -1.94 -44.62
N ILE A 31 -1.02 -1.89 -44.27
CA ILE A 31 -1.70 -2.99 -43.59
C ILE A 31 -1.95 -4.13 -44.58
N THR A 32 -1.47 -5.31 -44.24
CA THR A 32 -1.81 -6.57 -44.90
C THR A 32 -2.49 -7.51 -43.90
N SER A 33 -2.98 -8.67 -44.37
CA SER A 33 -3.55 -9.69 -43.48
C SER A 33 -2.59 -10.16 -42.38
N ASN A 34 -1.27 -10.05 -42.61
CA ASN A 34 -0.25 -10.61 -41.73
C ASN A 34 0.83 -9.59 -41.33
N SER A 35 0.66 -8.30 -41.68
CA SER A 35 1.62 -7.26 -41.31
C SER A 35 0.95 -5.90 -41.14
N PHE A 36 1.50 -5.08 -40.25
CA PHE A 36 1.17 -3.66 -40.17
C PHE A 36 2.38 -2.87 -39.68
N LYS A 37 2.46 -1.61 -40.10
CA LYS A 37 3.51 -0.68 -39.69
C LYS A 37 2.95 0.33 -38.71
N VAL A 38 3.63 0.47 -37.58
CA VAL A 38 3.32 1.47 -36.55
C VAL A 38 4.24 2.65 -36.76
N VAL A 39 3.67 3.85 -36.74
CA VAL A 39 4.38 5.12 -36.91
C VAL A 39 4.09 5.99 -35.69
N TRP A 40 5.11 6.67 -35.18
CA TRP A 40 4.94 7.62 -34.09
C TRP A 40 5.89 8.81 -34.26
N GLU A 41 5.54 9.90 -33.59
CA GLU A 41 6.34 11.11 -33.53
C GLU A 41 7.16 11.16 -32.24
N SER A 42 8.30 11.84 -32.35
CA SER A 42 9.16 12.14 -31.21
C SER A 42 8.39 12.89 -30.11
N PRO A 43 8.80 12.79 -28.84
CA PRO A 43 8.14 13.51 -27.75
C PRO A 43 8.09 15.02 -28.00
N LYS A 44 6.97 15.67 -27.66
CA LYS A 44 6.84 17.14 -27.72
C LYS A 44 7.60 17.77 -26.55
N GLY A 45 8.78 18.34 -26.81
CA GLY A 45 9.62 19.03 -25.83
C GLY A 45 11.08 18.60 -25.88
N VAL A 46 11.92 19.19 -25.02
CA VAL A 46 13.32 18.78 -24.86
C VAL A 46 13.36 17.51 -24.02
N SER A 47 13.61 16.36 -24.66
CA SER A 47 13.70 15.06 -23.97
C SER A 47 14.92 14.30 -24.46
N GLU A 48 15.78 13.89 -23.52
CA GLU A 48 16.93 13.04 -23.80
C GLU A 48 16.57 11.57 -23.55
N PHE A 49 16.69 10.76 -24.60
CA PHE A 49 16.45 9.32 -24.54
C PHE A 49 17.31 8.60 -25.59
N ASP A 50 17.58 7.32 -25.33
CA ASP A 50 18.51 6.49 -26.11
C ASP A 50 17.77 5.73 -27.23
N LYS A 51 16.56 5.22 -26.93
CA LYS A 51 15.80 4.35 -27.84
C LYS A 51 14.29 4.38 -27.58
N TYR A 52 13.53 3.93 -28.56
CA TYR A 52 12.12 3.58 -28.44
C TYR A 52 11.98 2.09 -28.14
N GLN A 53 10.98 1.77 -27.33
CA GLN A 53 10.59 0.41 -27.00
C GLN A 53 9.13 0.22 -27.38
N VAL A 54 8.88 -0.75 -28.26
CA VAL A 54 7.56 -1.06 -28.80
C VAL A 54 7.17 -2.45 -28.35
N SER A 55 5.97 -2.59 -27.79
CA SER A 55 5.41 -3.86 -27.35
C SER A 55 4.00 -4.06 -27.90
N LEU A 56 3.71 -5.29 -28.30
CA LEU A 56 2.40 -5.75 -28.72
C LEU A 56 1.75 -6.53 -27.57
N SER A 57 0.47 -6.34 -27.30
CA SER A 57 -0.23 -6.98 -26.17
C SER A 57 -0.15 -8.51 -26.16
N THR A 58 -0.05 -9.14 -27.32
CA THR A 58 0.01 -10.60 -27.48
C THR A 58 1.42 -11.17 -27.41
N SER A 59 2.46 -10.33 -27.46
CA SER A 59 3.85 -10.77 -27.52
C SER A 59 4.63 -10.33 -26.29
N ARG A 60 5.27 -11.28 -25.61
CA ARG A 60 6.25 -10.97 -24.55
C ARG A 60 7.55 -10.36 -25.11
N ARG A 61 7.76 -10.40 -26.43
CA ARG A 61 8.94 -9.82 -27.06
C ARG A 61 8.75 -8.33 -27.23
N GLN A 62 9.74 -7.58 -26.78
CA GLN A 62 9.80 -6.13 -26.91
C GLN A 62 10.81 -5.77 -28.00
N SER A 63 10.36 -5.01 -28.98
CA SER A 63 11.22 -4.55 -30.07
C SER A 63 11.77 -3.17 -29.72
N THR A 64 13.04 -2.93 -30.02
CA THR A 64 13.69 -1.65 -29.75
C THR A 64 14.10 -0.97 -31.05
N VAL A 65 13.78 0.32 -31.19
CA VAL A 65 14.18 1.16 -32.32
C VAL A 65 15.09 2.27 -31.80
N GLY A 66 16.29 2.40 -32.37
CA GLY A 66 17.23 3.47 -31.99
C GLY A 66 16.66 4.86 -32.26
N ARG A 67 17.11 5.87 -31.52
CA ARG A 67 16.73 7.27 -31.82
C ARG A 67 17.31 7.69 -33.17
N THR A 68 16.45 8.11 -34.08
CA THR A 68 16.83 8.71 -35.37
C THR A 68 16.73 10.24 -35.29
N ASN A 69 17.42 10.94 -36.20
CA ASN A 69 17.30 12.40 -36.35
C ASN A 69 16.00 12.81 -37.05
N GLU A 70 15.20 11.85 -37.50
CA GLU A 70 13.93 12.09 -38.15
C GLU A 70 12.81 12.31 -37.12
N PRO A 71 11.85 13.21 -37.39
CA PRO A 71 10.78 13.52 -36.46
C PRO A 71 9.82 12.36 -36.23
N LYS A 72 9.75 11.44 -37.20
CA LYS A 72 8.89 10.25 -37.18
C LYS A 72 9.74 8.99 -37.17
N ALA A 73 9.37 8.04 -36.32
CA ALA A 73 9.96 6.72 -36.27
C ALA A 73 8.87 5.67 -36.58
N SER A 74 9.30 4.52 -37.09
CA SER A 74 8.37 3.45 -37.43
C SER A 74 8.94 2.08 -37.17
N LEU A 75 8.05 1.12 -36.93
CA LEU A 75 8.38 -0.30 -36.79
C LEU A 75 7.32 -1.14 -37.48
N GLU A 76 7.77 -2.09 -38.28
CA GLU A 76 6.89 -3.03 -38.97
C GLU A 76 6.83 -4.37 -38.22
N PHE A 77 5.62 -4.87 -38.00
CA PHE A 77 5.38 -6.20 -37.44
C PHE A 77 5.00 -7.16 -38.55
N ARG A 78 5.77 -8.24 -38.72
CA ARG A 78 5.56 -9.26 -39.76
C ARG A 78 5.32 -10.67 -39.20
N ASP A 79 5.56 -10.88 -37.90
CA ASP A 79 5.57 -12.20 -37.27
C ASP A 79 4.49 -12.35 -36.20
N ASN A 80 3.89 -13.54 -36.11
CA ASN A 80 2.92 -13.95 -35.08
C ASN A 80 1.63 -13.10 -35.02
N LEU A 81 1.17 -12.63 -36.19
CA LEU A 81 -0.11 -11.94 -36.35
C LEU A 81 -1.16 -12.93 -36.88
N GLU A 82 -2.33 -12.90 -36.26
CA GLU A 82 -3.51 -13.68 -36.63
C GLU A 82 -4.59 -12.73 -37.17
N PRO A 83 -5.06 -12.93 -38.41
CA PRO A 83 -6.12 -12.11 -38.98
C PRO A 83 -7.38 -12.10 -38.09
N GLY A 84 -7.96 -10.93 -37.86
CA GLY A 84 -9.20 -10.76 -37.08
C GLY A 84 -9.02 -10.62 -35.56
N LYS A 85 -7.80 -10.78 -35.03
CA LYS A 85 -7.51 -10.46 -33.62
C LYS A 85 -7.24 -8.98 -33.42
N THR A 86 -7.70 -8.45 -32.29
CA THR A 86 -7.41 -7.06 -31.88
C THR A 86 -6.07 -7.02 -31.14
N TYR A 87 -5.18 -6.16 -31.60
CA TYR A 87 -3.86 -5.97 -30.99
C TYR A 87 -3.75 -4.57 -30.40
N SER A 88 -3.30 -4.49 -29.14
CA SER A 88 -2.96 -3.20 -28.52
C SER A 88 -1.47 -2.98 -28.61
N ILE A 89 -1.08 -1.81 -29.12
CA ILE A 89 0.32 -1.43 -29.31
C ILE A 89 0.68 -0.38 -28.27
N VAL A 90 1.85 -0.53 -27.66
CA VAL A 90 2.38 0.43 -26.71
C VAL A 90 3.78 0.85 -27.14
N VAL A 91 3.98 2.16 -27.28
CA VAL A 91 5.29 2.77 -27.59
C VAL A 91 5.76 3.58 -26.37
N LYS A 92 7.01 3.36 -25.96
CA LYS A 92 7.68 4.08 -24.86
C LYS A 92 9.05 4.59 -25.31
N THR A 93 9.53 5.68 -24.71
CA THR A 93 10.95 6.09 -24.81
C THR A 93 11.74 5.52 -23.62
N VAL A 94 13.03 5.23 -23.85
CA VAL A 94 13.93 4.64 -22.85
C VAL A 94 15.21 5.46 -22.75
N SER A 95 15.58 5.86 -21.53
CA SER A 95 16.86 6.49 -21.19
C SER A 95 17.56 5.63 -20.13
N GLY A 96 18.60 4.91 -20.52
CA GLY A 96 19.27 3.92 -19.66
C GLY A 96 18.31 2.81 -19.19
N LYS A 97 18.00 2.79 -17.89
CA LYS A 97 17.06 1.84 -17.26
C LYS A 97 15.66 2.44 -17.00
N VAL A 98 15.40 3.67 -17.44
CA VAL A 98 14.16 4.41 -17.15
C VAL A 98 13.30 4.51 -18.40
N THR A 99 12.00 4.22 -18.28
CA THR A 99 11.04 4.24 -19.41
C THR A 99 9.94 5.28 -19.20
N SER A 100 9.45 5.90 -20.28
CA SER A 100 8.32 6.83 -20.23
C SER A 100 6.98 6.15 -19.93
N TRP A 101 5.98 6.97 -19.60
CA TRP A 101 4.57 6.58 -19.63
C TRP A 101 4.16 6.07 -21.03
N PRO A 102 3.24 5.08 -21.12
CA PRO A 102 2.78 4.55 -22.40
C PRO A 102 1.94 5.61 -23.14
N ALA A 103 2.20 5.77 -24.44
CA ALA A 103 1.28 6.47 -25.33
C ALA A 103 0.19 5.47 -25.76
N THR A 104 -1.06 5.73 -25.40
CA THR A 104 -2.24 4.97 -25.85
C THR A 104 -3.18 5.92 -26.58
N ASP A 105 -3.89 5.40 -27.57
CA ASP A 105 -4.82 6.16 -28.40
C ASP A 105 -5.96 6.71 -27.53
N GLN A 106 -6.17 8.03 -27.55
CA GLN A 106 -7.05 8.72 -26.60
C GLN A 106 -8.34 9.14 -27.33
N ASP A 107 -9.24 8.19 -27.55
CA ASP A 107 -10.59 8.46 -28.04
C ASP A 107 -11.46 9.05 -26.91
N ASN A 108 -11.63 10.38 -26.94
CA ASN A 108 -12.39 11.15 -25.93
C ASN A 108 -13.91 10.98 -26.01
N THR A 109 -14.42 10.12 -26.91
CA THR A 109 -15.85 9.85 -27.10
C THR A 109 -16.47 9.11 -25.92
N SER A 110 -15.72 8.19 -25.30
CA SER A 110 -16.16 7.41 -24.14
C SER A 110 -16.37 8.26 -22.88
N LEU A 111 -15.55 9.30 -22.69
CA LEU A 111 -15.68 10.22 -21.56
C LEU A 111 -16.91 11.12 -21.71
N ILE A 112 -17.19 11.61 -22.92
CA ILE A 112 -18.35 12.48 -23.18
C ILE A 112 -19.67 11.72 -22.97
N LEU A 113 -19.76 10.46 -23.40
CA LEU A 113 -20.93 9.60 -23.16
C LEU A 113 -21.10 9.28 -21.66
N ALA A 114 -19.99 9.05 -20.94
CA ALA A 114 -20.03 8.74 -19.51
C ALA A 114 -20.57 9.89 -18.65
N PHE A 115 -20.40 11.16 -19.05
CA PHE A 115 -20.93 12.30 -18.31
C PHE A 115 -22.32 12.75 -18.76
N THR A 116 -22.68 12.57 -20.04
CA THR A 116 -23.95 13.08 -20.59
C THR A 116 -25.16 12.22 -20.21
N ILE A 117 -25.00 10.89 -20.17
CA ILE A 117 -26.11 9.97 -19.86
C ILE A 117 -26.55 10.08 -18.38
N PRO A 118 -25.66 10.10 -17.38
CA PRO A 118 -26.06 10.27 -15.99
C PRO A 118 -26.70 11.63 -15.72
N LEU A 119 -26.20 12.69 -16.36
CA LEU A 119 -26.76 14.04 -16.21
C LEU A 119 -28.21 14.13 -16.72
N ALA A 120 -28.51 13.47 -17.85
CA ALA A 120 -29.87 13.39 -18.38
C ALA A 120 -30.81 12.61 -17.45
N ILE A 121 -30.33 11.50 -16.87
CA ILE A 121 -31.10 10.68 -15.91
C ILE A 121 -31.42 11.51 -14.65
N ILE A 122 -30.44 12.24 -14.12
CA ILE A 122 -30.63 13.12 -12.95
C ILE A 122 -31.68 14.20 -13.24
N LEU A 123 -31.64 14.83 -14.41
CA LEU A 123 -32.63 15.84 -14.81
C LEU A 123 -34.06 15.27 -14.87
N VAL A 124 -34.23 14.04 -15.37
CA VAL A 124 -35.54 13.35 -15.40
C VAL A 124 -36.02 13.01 -13.98
N LEU A 125 -35.13 12.55 -13.10
CA LEU A 125 -35.47 12.26 -11.70
C LEU A 125 -35.88 13.54 -10.93
N VAL A 126 -35.19 14.66 -11.17
CA VAL A 126 -35.56 15.96 -10.57
C VAL A 126 -36.91 16.44 -11.12
N ALA A 127 -37.16 16.33 -12.42
CA ALA A 127 -38.44 16.72 -13.02
C ALA A 127 -39.61 15.88 -12.47
N THR A 128 -39.43 14.56 -12.36
CA THR A 128 -40.44 13.65 -11.77
C THR A 128 -40.68 13.94 -10.29
N PHE A 129 -39.62 14.23 -9.51
CA PHE A 129 -39.75 14.65 -8.12
C PHE A 129 -40.51 15.98 -7.96
N ILE A 130 -40.22 16.97 -8.81
CA ILE A 130 -40.94 18.25 -8.82
C ILE A 130 -42.42 18.03 -9.15
N LEU A 131 -42.74 17.20 -10.15
CA LEU A 131 -44.13 16.87 -10.49
C LEU A 131 -44.84 16.11 -9.36
N PHE A 132 -44.14 15.21 -8.67
CA PHE A 132 -44.68 14.47 -7.52
C PHE A 132 -44.93 15.40 -6.33
N LYS A 133 -44.03 16.35 -6.06
CA LYS A 133 -44.19 17.37 -5.02
C LYS A 133 -45.32 18.34 -5.37
N LYS A 134 -45.45 18.75 -6.64
CA LYS A 134 -46.55 19.61 -7.12
C LYS A 134 -47.92 18.93 -7.01
N ARG A 135 -47.97 17.60 -7.21
CA ARG A 135 -49.17 16.78 -6.94
C ARG A 135 -49.47 16.64 -5.46
N ARG A 136 -48.47 16.49 -4.59
CA ARG A 136 -48.64 16.43 -3.13
C ARG A 136 -49.03 17.77 -2.49
N ILE A 137 -48.63 18.90 -3.07
CA ILE A 137 -48.92 20.24 -2.54
C ILE A 137 -50.35 20.72 -2.88
N SER A 138 -51.04 20.06 -3.82
CA SER A 138 -52.47 20.33 -4.11
C SER A 138 -53.44 19.69 -3.11
N SER A 139 -52.97 18.85 -2.18
CA SER A 139 -53.80 18.15 -1.20
C SER A 139 -53.24 18.30 0.22
N GLY A 140 -53.72 19.33 0.93
CA GLY A 140 -53.66 19.37 2.40
C GLY A 140 -53.05 20.64 3.03
N CYS A 141 -53.92 21.59 3.35
CA CYS A 141 -53.75 22.60 4.43
C CYS A 141 -53.70 21.84 5.79
N ARG A 142 -53.04 22.22 6.90
CA ARG A 142 -52.80 23.54 7.51
C ARG A 142 -51.91 23.38 8.79
N LYS A 143 -50.93 24.29 8.98
CA LYS A 143 -50.38 24.91 10.23
C LYS A 143 -49.72 24.02 11.33
N THR A 144 -48.66 24.39 12.07
CA THR A 144 -47.99 25.67 12.41
C THR A 144 -46.66 25.42 13.18
N VAL A 145 -45.60 26.22 12.90
CA VAL A 145 -44.67 26.95 13.83
C VAL A 145 -43.76 26.08 14.76
N LYS A 146 -42.42 26.22 14.93
CA LYS A 146 -41.46 27.35 14.88
C LYS A 146 -39.99 26.82 14.88
N ASP A 147 -39.08 27.56 14.22
CA ASP A 147 -37.62 27.77 14.43
C ASP A 147 -36.65 26.58 14.69
N SER A 148 -35.40 26.49 14.21
CA SER A 148 -34.51 27.38 13.45
C SER A 148 -33.21 26.61 13.10
N ASN A 149 -32.69 26.83 11.88
CA ASN A 149 -31.32 26.61 11.37
C ASN A 149 -30.62 25.24 11.53
N GLY A 150 -30.76 24.40 10.50
CA GLY A 150 -29.80 23.33 10.17
C GLY A 150 -28.97 23.71 8.93
N ASN A 151 -27.65 23.63 9.05
CA ASN A 151 -26.73 23.64 7.92
C ASN A 151 -26.99 22.40 7.06
N ASP A 152 -27.30 22.59 5.78
CA ASP A 152 -27.48 21.51 4.80
C ASP A 152 -26.13 20.88 4.43
N ASN A 153 -25.60 20.02 5.29
CA ASN A 153 -24.69 18.96 4.86
C ASN A 153 -25.55 17.81 4.32
N MET A 154 -25.48 17.59 3.01
CA MET A 154 -25.92 16.35 2.37
C MET A 154 -24.98 15.21 2.80
N SER A 155 -25.17 14.71 4.02
CA SER A 155 -24.72 13.37 4.38
C SER A 155 -25.73 12.39 3.80
N LEU A 156 -25.23 11.44 3.01
CA LEU A 156 -25.91 10.16 2.78
C LEU A 156 -26.35 9.61 4.16
N PRO A 157 -27.51 8.97 4.26
CA PRO A 157 -27.92 8.37 5.52
C PRO A 157 -26.79 7.47 6.01
N ASP A 158 -26.39 7.63 7.28
CA ASP A 158 -25.46 6.73 7.96
C ASP A 158 -25.97 5.31 7.74
N SER A 159 -25.40 4.63 6.74
CA SER A 159 -25.53 3.19 6.62
C SER A 159 -24.89 2.62 7.87
N ASP A 160 -25.72 2.13 8.79
CA ASP A 160 -25.29 1.46 10.01
C ASP A 160 -24.13 0.52 9.66
N ILE A 161 -22.93 0.81 10.16
CA ILE A 161 -21.76 -0.02 9.90
C ILE A 161 -22.06 -1.38 10.51
N ILE A 162 -22.33 -2.37 9.66
CA ILE A 162 -22.56 -3.75 10.09
C ILE A 162 -21.23 -4.27 10.64
N GLN A 163 -21.08 -4.24 11.95
CA GLN A 163 -19.83 -4.63 12.62
C GLN A 163 -19.51 -6.12 12.45
N ASN A 164 -20.53 -6.98 12.29
CA ASN A 164 -20.36 -8.43 12.26
C ASN A 164 -21.07 -9.06 11.06
N ARG A 165 -20.33 -9.86 10.28
CA ARG A 165 -20.82 -10.62 9.13
C ARG A 165 -20.45 -12.11 9.26
N PRO A 166 -21.04 -12.86 10.21
CA PRO A 166 -20.66 -14.25 10.46
C PRO A 166 -21.02 -15.16 9.27
N VAL A 167 -20.11 -16.06 8.91
CA VAL A 167 -20.29 -17.05 7.84
C VAL A 167 -20.26 -18.45 8.44
N LEU A 168 -21.29 -19.26 8.17
CA LEU A 168 -21.30 -20.66 8.60
C LEU A 168 -20.23 -21.46 7.86
N ILE A 169 -19.46 -22.27 8.58
CA ILE A 169 -18.35 -23.07 8.02
C ILE A 169 -18.81 -23.92 6.82
N LYS A 170 -19.97 -24.58 6.93
CA LYS A 170 -20.56 -25.39 5.86
C LYS A 170 -20.85 -24.63 4.56
N ASN A 171 -21.04 -23.31 4.65
CA ASN A 171 -21.35 -22.43 3.52
C ASN A 171 -20.13 -21.61 3.08
N PHE A 172 -18.95 -21.79 3.69
CA PHE A 172 -17.80 -20.92 3.46
C PHE A 172 -17.30 -20.97 2.01
N ALA A 173 -17.31 -22.16 1.39
CA ALA A 173 -16.90 -22.32 -0.01
C ALA A 173 -17.80 -21.52 -0.98
N GLU A 174 -19.12 -21.65 -0.81
CA GLU A 174 -20.11 -20.90 -1.60
C GLU A 174 -20.00 -19.38 -1.35
N HIS A 175 -19.84 -19.00 -0.08
CA HIS A 175 -19.62 -17.60 0.30
C HIS A 175 -18.37 -17.02 -0.39
N TYR A 176 -17.24 -17.73 -0.35
CA TYR A 176 -16.01 -17.29 -1.01
C TYR A 176 -16.20 -17.12 -2.51
N MET A 177 -16.80 -18.10 -3.19
CA MET A 177 -17.07 -18.02 -4.63
C MET A 177 -17.88 -16.76 -4.98
N LEU A 178 -18.94 -16.50 -4.21
CA LEU A 178 -19.78 -15.31 -4.38
C LEU A 178 -19.02 -14.01 -4.10
N MET A 179 -18.12 -13.99 -3.12
CA MET A 179 -17.36 -12.81 -2.74
C MET A 179 -16.25 -12.46 -3.75
N SER A 180 -15.60 -13.50 -4.31
CA SER A 180 -14.53 -13.37 -5.30
C SER A 180 -15.03 -13.13 -6.74
N ALA A 181 -16.32 -13.29 -6.99
CA ALA A 181 -16.92 -13.09 -8.30
C ALA A 181 -16.66 -11.66 -8.80
N ASP A 182 -16.62 -11.51 -10.14
CA ASP A 182 -16.45 -10.22 -10.81
C ASP A 182 -15.18 -9.47 -10.36
N SER A 183 -14.06 -10.19 -10.25
CA SER A 183 -12.76 -9.66 -9.81
C SER A 183 -12.79 -9.09 -8.39
N ASP A 184 -13.24 -9.92 -7.44
CA ASP A 184 -13.29 -9.58 -6.01
C ASP A 184 -14.17 -8.35 -5.71
N PHE A 185 -15.22 -8.12 -6.52
CA PHE A 185 -16.10 -6.96 -6.40
C PHE A 185 -16.68 -6.81 -4.99
N ARG A 186 -17.22 -7.90 -4.44
CA ARG A 186 -17.85 -7.87 -3.11
C ARG A 186 -16.84 -7.86 -1.97
N PHE A 187 -15.68 -8.51 -2.15
CA PHE A 187 -14.57 -8.34 -1.19
C PHE A 187 -14.14 -6.88 -1.10
N SER A 188 -14.03 -6.20 -2.25
CA SER A 188 -13.67 -4.79 -2.32
C SER A 188 -14.71 -3.91 -1.64
N GLU A 189 -16.00 -4.13 -1.91
CA GLU A 189 -17.10 -3.40 -1.27
C GLU A 189 -17.06 -3.53 0.26
N VAL A 190 -16.98 -4.77 0.78
CA VAL A 190 -16.97 -5.02 2.23
C VAL A 190 -15.70 -4.48 2.89
N PHE A 191 -14.55 -4.55 2.22
CA PHE A 191 -13.31 -3.99 2.74
C PHE A 191 -13.35 -2.45 2.80
N GLU A 192 -13.95 -1.79 1.81
CA GLU A 192 -14.11 -0.33 1.78
C GLU A 192 -14.99 0.21 2.91
N GLU A 193 -15.96 -0.58 3.39
CA GLU A 193 -16.77 -0.22 4.56
C GLU A 193 -15.92 -0.09 5.84
N LEU A 194 -14.81 -0.83 5.94
CA LEU A 194 -13.93 -0.82 7.12
C LEU A 194 -13.04 0.42 7.20
N LYS A 195 -12.96 1.24 6.14
CA LYS A 195 -11.95 2.30 6.02
C LYS A 195 -11.98 3.35 7.14
N HIS A 196 -13.16 3.61 7.72
CA HIS A 196 -13.34 4.65 8.74
C HIS A 196 -13.39 4.11 10.16
N VAL A 197 -13.37 2.77 10.33
CA VAL A 197 -13.55 2.13 11.64
C VAL A 197 -12.41 2.54 12.58
N GLY A 198 -12.79 3.20 13.67
CA GLY A 198 -11.90 3.59 14.77
C GLY A 198 -10.91 4.72 14.46
N ARG A 199 -10.93 5.32 13.27
CA ARG A 199 -10.01 6.39 12.86
C ARG A 199 -10.17 7.71 13.63
N ASP A 200 -11.30 7.87 14.28
CA ASP A 200 -11.66 9.01 15.13
C ASP A 200 -11.04 8.94 16.54
N GLN A 201 -10.42 7.80 16.89
CA GLN A 201 -9.81 7.60 18.20
C GLN A 201 -8.48 8.36 18.34
N PRO A 202 -8.18 8.88 19.53
CA PRO A 202 -7.00 9.72 19.75
C PRO A 202 -5.68 8.92 19.74
N CYS A 203 -4.62 9.57 19.25
CA CYS A 203 -3.23 9.09 19.23
C CYS A 203 -2.27 10.13 19.86
N THR A 204 -2.73 10.83 20.90
CA THR A 204 -2.05 12.01 21.47
C THR A 204 -0.63 11.74 21.95
N PHE A 205 -0.36 10.57 22.55
CA PHE A 205 0.99 10.24 23.02
C PHE A 205 1.97 9.99 21.85
N ALA A 206 1.47 9.45 20.74
CA ALA A 206 2.28 9.20 19.55
C ALA A 206 2.72 10.50 18.85
N ASP A 207 1.92 11.56 18.99
CA ASP A 207 2.16 12.86 18.38
C ASP A 207 3.08 13.78 19.18
N LEU A 208 3.44 13.40 20.42
CA LEU A 208 4.39 14.15 21.25
C LEU A 208 5.74 14.32 20.53
N PRO A 209 6.38 15.50 20.59
CA PRO A 209 7.63 15.75 19.89
C PRO A 209 8.74 14.73 20.17
N CYS A 210 8.86 14.26 21.43
CA CYS A 210 9.84 13.24 21.83
C CYS A 210 9.53 11.84 21.25
N ASN A 211 8.27 11.54 20.92
CA ASN A 211 7.83 10.23 20.45
C ASN A 211 7.78 10.12 18.93
N ARG A 212 7.70 11.25 18.20
CA ARG A 212 7.69 11.26 16.73
C ARG A 212 8.85 10.46 16.10
N PRO A 213 10.11 10.57 16.56
CA PRO A 213 11.22 9.79 16.01
C PRO A 213 11.11 8.28 16.26
N LYS A 214 10.26 7.85 17.20
CA LYS A 214 10.03 6.43 17.53
C LYS A 214 9.03 5.76 16.57
N ASN A 215 8.41 6.51 15.66
CA ASN A 215 7.43 6.01 14.68
C ASN A 215 8.06 5.79 13.30
N ARG A 216 7.91 4.59 12.73
CA ARG A 216 8.39 4.28 11.37
C ARG A 216 7.59 5.01 10.28
N PHE A 217 6.30 5.26 10.54
CA PHE A 217 5.42 5.98 9.62
C PHE A 217 4.62 7.05 10.37
N THR A 218 4.45 8.22 9.75
CA THR A 218 3.72 9.35 10.34
C THR A 218 2.21 9.13 10.40
N ASN A 219 1.68 8.19 9.61
CA ASN A 219 0.25 7.90 9.50
C ASN A 219 -0.15 6.55 10.13
N ILE A 220 0.78 5.87 10.82
CA ILE A 220 0.53 4.60 11.52
C ILE A 220 0.92 4.80 12.98
N LEU A 221 -0.03 5.35 13.75
CA LEU A 221 0.16 5.73 15.15
C LEU A 221 -0.73 4.87 16.05
N PRO A 222 -0.24 4.45 17.22
CA PRO A 222 -1.02 3.63 18.13
C PRO A 222 -2.13 4.46 18.80
N TYR A 223 -3.34 3.91 18.88
CA TYR A 223 -4.43 4.57 19.63
C TYR A 223 -4.14 4.59 21.13
N ASP A 224 -4.45 5.70 21.80
CA ASP A 224 -4.08 5.94 23.20
C ASP A 224 -4.71 4.94 24.17
N HIS A 225 -5.95 4.52 23.91
CA HIS A 225 -6.71 3.63 24.80
C HIS A 225 -6.18 2.19 24.80
N SER A 226 -5.46 1.77 23.75
CA SER A 226 -4.99 0.39 23.57
C SER A 226 -3.47 0.27 23.43
N ARG A 227 -2.72 1.38 23.45
CA ARG A 227 -1.26 1.36 23.32
C ARG A 227 -0.61 0.55 24.44
N PHE A 228 0.48 -0.14 24.13
CA PHE A 228 1.38 -0.66 25.16
C PHE A 228 2.05 0.51 25.90
N LYS A 229 2.28 0.34 27.19
CA LYS A 229 2.96 1.34 28.04
C LYS A 229 4.14 0.67 28.71
N LEU A 230 5.34 1.12 28.34
CA LEU A 230 6.55 0.73 29.05
C LEU A 230 6.54 1.34 30.47
N GLN A 231 7.28 0.75 31.39
CA GLN A 231 7.51 1.40 32.68
C GLN A 231 8.22 2.75 32.46
N PRO A 232 7.66 3.86 32.94
CA PRO A 232 8.26 5.17 32.76
C PRO A 232 9.59 5.24 33.51
N VAL A 233 10.55 5.94 32.90
CA VAL A 233 11.82 6.31 33.53
C VAL A 233 11.68 7.72 34.07
N ASP A 234 12.11 7.93 35.31
CA ASP A 234 12.06 9.24 35.97
C ASP A 234 12.80 10.29 35.13
N ASP A 235 12.23 11.50 35.07
CA ASP A 235 12.75 12.64 34.31
C ASP A 235 12.91 12.44 32.78
N GLU A 236 12.39 11.36 32.20
CA GLU A 236 12.42 11.09 30.76
C GLU A 236 11.02 11.06 30.14
N GLU A 237 10.62 12.17 29.50
CA GLU A 237 9.33 12.28 28.81
C GLU A 237 9.25 11.37 27.59
N GLY A 238 8.17 10.59 27.48
CA GLY A 238 7.99 9.62 26.39
C GLY A 238 8.80 8.32 26.57
N SER A 239 9.39 8.09 27.74
CA SER A 239 10.02 6.82 28.11
C SER A 239 9.03 5.65 28.20
N ASP A 240 7.74 5.94 28.41
CA ASP A 240 6.64 4.96 28.44
C ASP A 240 6.14 4.58 27.04
N TYR A 241 6.64 5.23 25.99
CA TYR A 241 6.11 5.13 24.63
C TYR A 241 6.84 4.10 23.77
N ILE A 242 6.05 3.24 23.14
CA ILE A 242 6.43 2.39 22.02
C ILE A 242 5.25 2.30 21.03
N ASN A 243 5.52 2.23 19.73
CA ASN A 243 4.48 2.08 18.70
C ASN A 243 3.95 0.64 18.67
N ALA A 244 3.07 0.33 19.61
CA ALA A 244 2.42 -0.96 19.75
C ALA A 244 1.04 -0.84 20.40
N ASN A 245 0.10 -1.71 20.02
CA ASN A 245 -1.22 -1.83 20.65
C ASN A 245 -1.51 -3.26 21.08
N TYR A 246 -2.30 -3.40 22.15
CA TYR A 246 -2.96 -4.65 22.45
C TYR A 246 -4.08 -4.91 21.44
N VAL A 247 -4.12 -6.11 20.88
CA VAL A 247 -5.11 -6.55 19.89
C VAL A 247 -5.79 -7.81 20.41
N PRO A 248 -7.13 -7.88 20.36
CA PRO A 248 -7.86 -9.07 20.78
C PRO A 248 -7.58 -10.24 19.85
N GLY A 249 -7.52 -11.44 20.41
CA GLY A 249 -7.51 -12.68 19.67
C GLY A 249 -8.70 -13.57 20.04
N HIS A 250 -8.60 -14.86 19.73
CA HIS A 250 -9.66 -15.82 20.03
C HIS A 250 -9.82 -16.08 21.54
N ASN A 251 -8.71 -16.12 22.27
CA ASN A 251 -8.65 -16.56 23.66
C ASN A 251 -8.68 -15.40 24.67
N SER A 252 -8.25 -14.20 24.27
CA SER A 252 -8.14 -13.05 25.18
C SER A 252 -8.34 -11.71 24.46
N PRO A 253 -8.97 -10.71 25.11
CA PRO A 253 -9.06 -9.35 24.57
C PRO A 253 -7.69 -8.65 24.47
N ARG A 254 -6.64 -9.20 25.11
CA ARG A 254 -5.25 -8.73 25.05
C ARG A 254 -4.32 -9.89 24.71
N GLU A 255 -4.73 -10.73 23.76
CA GLU A 255 -3.95 -11.91 23.35
C GLU A 255 -2.66 -11.51 22.62
N PHE A 256 -2.72 -10.47 21.80
CA PHE A 256 -1.59 -10.03 21.00
C PHE A 256 -1.15 -8.62 21.39
N ILE A 257 0.16 -8.39 21.29
CA ILE A 257 0.73 -7.05 21.15
C ILE A 257 1.21 -6.95 19.71
N VAL A 258 0.59 -6.06 18.93
CA VAL A 258 0.99 -5.80 17.54
C VAL A 258 1.78 -4.51 17.52
N THR A 259 2.99 -4.56 16.97
CA THR A 259 3.96 -3.47 16.96
C THR A 259 4.52 -3.26 15.57
N GLN A 260 5.04 -2.05 15.30
CA GLN A 260 5.86 -1.83 14.10
C GLN A 260 7.14 -2.68 14.16
N GLY A 261 7.72 -2.98 12.98
CA GLY A 261 9.09 -3.50 12.91
C GLY A 261 10.07 -2.49 13.53
N PRO A 262 10.85 -2.86 14.57
CA PRO A 262 11.70 -1.92 15.30
C PRO A 262 12.58 -1.08 14.38
N LEU A 263 12.80 0.17 14.79
CA LEU A 263 13.86 1.02 14.25
C LEU A 263 15.16 0.68 14.97
N HIS A 264 16.30 1.05 14.38
CA HIS A 264 17.59 0.98 15.07
C HIS A 264 17.54 1.67 16.45
N SER A 265 16.89 2.84 16.54
CA SER A 265 16.76 3.63 17.75
C SER A 265 15.70 3.12 18.75
N THR A 266 14.93 2.08 18.42
CA THR A 266 13.84 1.56 19.27
C THR A 266 13.97 0.07 19.58
N ARG A 267 15.14 -0.55 19.34
CA ARG A 267 15.38 -1.97 19.65
C ARG A 267 15.32 -2.23 21.16
N ASP A 268 15.87 -1.31 21.94
CA ASP A 268 15.92 -1.41 23.40
C ASP A 268 14.51 -1.31 23.98
N ASP A 269 13.70 -0.36 23.51
CA ASP A 269 12.28 -0.24 23.84
C ASP A 269 11.50 -1.52 23.49
N PHE A 270 11.80 -2.13 22.33
CA PHE A 270 11.15 -3.38 21.90
C PHE A 270 11.47 -4.55 22.83
N TRP A 271 12.74 -4.78 23.18
CA TRP A 271 13.10 -5.87 24.11
C TRP A 271 12.61 -5.60 25.54
N ARG A 272 12.61 -4.35 25.97
CA ARG A 272 11.99 -3.94 27.23
C ARG A 272 10.49 -4.23 27.24
N MET A 273 9.77 -3.96 26.15
CA MET A 273 8.36 -4.34 25.99
C MET A 273 8.17 -5.85 26.10
N CYS A 274 8.97 -6.66 25.40
CA CYS A 274 8.87 -8.12 25.47
C CYS A 274 9.07 -8.65 26.88
N TRP A 275 10.05 -8.10 27.62
CA TRP A 275 10.31 -8.46 29.01
C TRP A 275 9.15 -8.04 29.93
N GLU A 276 8.74 -6.77 29.90
CA GLU A 276 7.70 -6.23 30.77
C GLU A 276 6.31 -6.82 30.51
N SER A 277 6.02 -7.20 29.25
CA SER A 277 4.79 -7.90 28.91
C SER A 277 4.80 -9.38 29.28
N ASN A 278 5.95 -9.91 29.74
CA ASN A 278 6.19 -11.34 29.91
C ASN A 278 5.87 -12.12 28.61
N SER A 279 6.25 -11.57 27.45
CA SER A 279 6.02 -12.24 26.17
C SER A 279 6.99 -13.40 26.00
N ARG A 280 6.46 -14.52 25.49
CA ARG A 280 7.20 -15.77 25.26
C ARG A 280 7.37 -16.08 23.77
N ALA A 281 6.77 -15.28 22.90
CA ALA A 281 6.78 -15.51 21.47
C ALA A 281 6.79 -14.19 20.70
N ILE A 282 7.58 -14.14 19.63
CA ILE A 282 7.60 -13.05 18.66
C ILE A 282 7.29 -13.65 17.30
N VAL A 283 6.29 -13.12 16.62
CA VAL A 283 5.94 -13.51 15.25
C VAL A 283 6.33 -12.37 14.31
N MET A 284 7.40 -12.58 13.54
CA MET A 284 7.91 -11.60 12.56
C MET A 284 7.43 -11.97 11.15
N LEU A 285 6.64 -11.10 10.53
CA LEU A 285 5.99 -11.33 9.23
C LEU A 285 6.62 -10.54 8.08
N THR A 286 7.87 -10.09 8.23
CA THR A 286 8.60 -9.33 7.20
C THR A 286 10.08 -9.70 7.22
N ARG A 287 10.77 -9.49 6.10
CA ARG A 287 12.24 -9.50 6.07
C ARG A 287 12.76 -8.12 6.46
N CYS A 288 13.99 -8.03 6.97
CA CYS A 288 14.59 -6.73 7.27
C CYS A 288 14.67 -5.81 6.04
N PHE A 289 14.90 -6.38 4.85
CA PHE A 289 14.92 -5.67 3.59
C PHE A 289 14.02 -6.31 2.52
N GLU A 290 13.22 -5.48 1.86
CA GLU A 290 12.37 -5.88 0.74
C GLU A 290 12.49 -4.88 -0.40
N LYS A 291 12.76 -5.37 -1.62
CA LYS A 291 12.92 -4.52 -2.81
C LYS A 291 13.90 -3.35 -2.59
N GLY A 292 14.98 -3.60 -1.84
CA GLY A 292 16.02 -2.61 -1.53
C GLY A 292 15.62 -1.55 -0.50
N ARG A 293 14.51 -1.73 0.22
CA ARG A 293 14.08 -0.83 1.29
C ARG A 293 14.08 -1.57 2.63
N GLU A 294 14.61 -0.89 3.65
CA GLU A 294 14.52 -1.38 5.02
C GLU A 294 13.06 -1.37 5.48
N LYS A 295 12.60 -2.50 6.01
CA LYS A 295 11.25 -2.72 6.55
C LYS A 295 11.26 -2.92 8.05
N CYS A 296 12.31 -3.55 8.54
CA CYS A 296 12.54 -3.83 9.94
C CYS A 296 14.05 -3.83 10.15
N ASP A 297 14.46 -3.30 11.28
CA ASP A 297 15.83 -3.41 11.71
C ASP A 297 16.12 -4.84 12.23
N HIS A 298 17.37 -5.31 12.14
CA HIS A 298 17.81 -6.59 12.71
C HIS A 298 17.99 -6.47 14.24
N TYR A 299 16.89 -6.68 14.98
CA TYR A 299 16.82 -6.45 16.42
C TYR A 299 17.30 -7.62 17.28
N TRP A 300 17.78 -8.72 16.71
CA TRP A 300 18.30 -9.88 17.44
C TRP A 300 19.81 -10.10 17.19
N PRO A 301 20.52 -10.93 17.99
CA PRO A 301 21.93 -11.25 17.76
C PRO A 301 22.18 -11.87 16.38
N HIS A 302 23.38 -11.67 15.82
CA HIS A 302 23.78 -12.31 14.54
C HIS A 302 24.30 -13.74 14.72
N ASP A 303 24.72 -14.09 15.93
CA ASP A 303 25.28 -15.39 16.28
C ASP A 303 24.94 -15.73 17.75
N THR A 304 25.53 -16.80 18.28
CA THR A 304 25.28 -17.28 19.64
C THR A 304 25.91 -16.41 20.73
N MET A 305 26.67 -15.37 20.37
CA MET A 305 27.18 -14.41 21.34
C MET A 305 26.04 -13.56 21.89
N PRO A 306 25.92 -13.44 23.22
CA PRO A 306 24.90 -12.59 23.81
C PRO A 306 25.11 -11.11 23.46
N VAL A 307 24.01 -10.41 23.19
CA VAL A 307 23.97 -8.96 22.93
C VAL A 307 23.07 -8.30 23.97
N PHE A 308 23.42 -7.08 24.38
CA PHE A 308 22.61 -6.27 25.28
C PHE A 308 21.80 -5.23 24.49
N TYR A 309 20.52 -5.12 24.83
CA TYR A 309 19.59 -4.10 24.35
C TYR A 309 19.04 -3.39 25.59
N GLY A 310 19.61 -2.24 25.94
CA GLY A 310 19.49 -1.67 27.29
C GLY A 310 19.90 -2.68 28.36
N ASP A 311 19.01 -2.93 29.32
CA ASP A 311 19.24 -3.85 30.44
C ASP A 311 18.91 -5.33 30.10
N ILE A 312 18.41 -5.60 28.89
CA ILE A 312 17.99 -6.93 28.47
C ILE A 312 19.12 -7.59 27.66
N LYS A 313 19.68 -8.64 28.23
CA LYS A 313 20.61 -9.55 27.55
C LYS A 313 19.83 -10.57 26.73
N VAL A 314 20.09 -10.64 25.44
CA VAL A 314 19.47 -11.58 24.50
C VAL A 314 20.56 -12.49 23.94
N GLN A 315 20.32 -13.80 23.97
CA GLN A 315 21.22 -14.81 23.44
C GLN A 315 20.45 -15.82 22.60
N ILE A 316 20.95 -16.14 21.41
CA ILE A 316 20.42 -17.26 20.61
C ILE A 316 20.84 -18.58 21.25
N LEU A 317 19.86 -19.44 21.53
CA LEU A 317 20.08 -20.81 22.00
C LEU A 317 20.10 -21.81 20.84
N ASN A 318 19.13 -21.66 19.94
CA ASN A 318 18.91 -22.56 18.83
C ASN A 318 18.27 -21.81 17.66
N GLU A 319 18.51 -22.29 16.45
CA GLU A 319 17.92 -21.73 15.24
C GLU A 319 17.58 -22.85 14.26
N SER A 320 16.32 -22.90 13.83
CA SER A 320 15.78 -23.91 12.92
C SER A 320 15.22 -23.23 11.69
N LEU A 321 15.76 -23.58 10.51
CA LEU A 321 15.33 -23.02 9.23
C LEU A 321 14.35 -23.97 8.54
N TYR A 322 13.21 -23.43 8.12
CA TYR A 322 12.21 -24.11 7.30
C TYR A 322 12.12 -23.45 5.92
N SER A 323 11.31 -24.01 5.02
CA SER A 323 11.15 -23.48 3.65
C SER A 323 10.65 -22.04 3.63
N ASP A 324 9.70 -21.73 4.52
CA ASP A 324 8.93 -20.49 4.48
C ASP A 324 9.10 -19.62 5.73
N TRP A 325 9.71 -20.14 6.80
CA TRP A 325 9.97 -19.40 8.03
C TRP A 325 11.21 -19.94 8.75
N ASN A 326 11.71 -19.16 9.71
CA ASN A 326 12.74 -19.58 10.65
C ASN A 326 12.18 -19.52 12.07
N THR A 327 12.63 -20.42 12.93
CA THR A 327 12.36 -20.40 14.36
C THR A 327 13.69 -20.17 15.08
N THR A 328 13.76 -19.16 15.93
CA THR A 328 14.94 -18.86 16.76
C THR A 328 14.51 -18.88 18.22
N GLU A 329 15.19 -19.69 19.03
CA GLU A 329 14.99 -19.77 20.48
C GLU A 329 15.96 -18.80 21.17
N PHE A 330 15.45 -18.00 22.09
CA PHE A 330 16.20 -16.96 22.77
C PHE A 330 16.21 -17.18 24.29
N LEU A 331 17.37 -16.96 24.89
CA LEU A 331 17.48 -16.73 26.33
C LEU A 331 17.48 -15.24 26.61
N LEU A 332 16.54 -14.79 27.43
CA LEU A 332 16.50 -13.42 27.94
C LEU A 332 16.91 -13.38 29.40
N CYS A 333 17.79 -12.44 29.75
CA CYS A 333 18.12 -12.10 31.13
C CYS A 333 18.10 -10.59 31.30
N ARG A 334 17.43 -10.09 32.34
CA ARG A 334 17.54 -8.69 32.75
C ARG A 334 18.67 -8.51 33.76
N LEU A 335 19.46 -7.46 33.60
CA LEU A 335 20.41 -7.02 34.63
C LEU A 335 19.62 -6.34 35.76
N ASP A 336 19.37 -7.06 36.85
CA ASP A 336 18.88 -6.44 38.09
C ASP A 336 20.08 -6.05 38.96
N ASN A 337 20.07 -4.81 39.47
CA ASN A 337 21.10 -4.31 40.39
C ASN A 337 21.09 -5.01 41.77
N ASP A 338 20.21 -5.98 42.07
CA ASP A 338 20.22 -6.63 43.40
C ASP A 338 19.46 -7.98 43.54
N ARG A 339 19.15 -8.71 42.46
CA ARG A 339 18.46 -10.02 42.60
C ARG A 339 18.98 -11.08 41.63
N ILE A 340 18.99 -12.32 42.13
CA ILE A 340 19.40 -13.54 41.43
C ILE A 340 18.71 -13.58 40.05
N PRO A 341 19.43 -13.85 38.95
CA PRO A 341 18.87 -13.82 37.61
C PRO A 341 17.70 -14.81 37.49
N THR A 342 16.48 -14.28 37.33
CA THR A 342 15.34 -15.06 36.84
C THR A 342 15.63 -15.46 35.41
N ARG A 343 15.92 -16.75 35.22
CA ARG A 343 16.15 -17.35 33.90
C ARG A 343 14.81 -17.64 33.26
N GLU A 344 14.56 -17.08 32.09
CA GLU A 344 13.45 -17.49 31.23
C GLU A 344 14.01 -17.88 29.86
N THR A 345 13.94 -19.17 29.55
CA THR A 345 14.24 -19.73 28.23
C THR A 345 13.00 -19.67 27.35
N PHE A 346 13.12 -19.16 26.13
CA PHE A 346 12.03 -19.08 25.15
C PHE A 346 12.34 -19.82 23.86
#